data_AF-A0A5J4E008-F1
#
_entry.id   AF-A0A5J4E008-F1
#
_cell.length_a   1.000
_cell.length_b   1.000
_cell.length_c   1.000
_cell.angle_alpha   90.00
_cell.angle_beta   90.00
_cell.angle_gamma   90.00
#
_symmetry.space_group_name_H-M   'P 1'
#
loop_
_entity.id
_entity.type
_entity.pdbx_description
1 polymer ?
#
loop_
_entity_poly.entity_id
_entity_poly.type
_entity_poly.pdbx_seq_one_letter_code
_entity_poly.pdbx_strand_id
1 'polypeptide(L)' 'MTGNAYDQTFPAEQQLSRTLWDAAQRLRASKAAVELFGKSFVDHYATTREWEEREFRKAITDWEMERYFEII' A
#
# COMPACT_ATOMS: atom_id res chain seq x y z
N MET A 1 -11.15 -9.87 28.22
CA MET A 1 -11.47 -9.13 26.98
C MET A 1 -10.34 -9.43 26.01
N THR A 2 -10.58 -10.31 25.05
CA THR A 2 -9.53 -10.69 24.08
C THR A 2 -9.49 -9.59 23.03
N GLY A 3 -8.54 -8.66 23.18
CA GLY A 3 -8.44 -7.44 22.35
C GLY A 3 -7.20 -7.39 21.46
N ASN A 4 -6.38 -8.45 21.45
CA ASN A 4 -5.16 -8.45 20.63
C ASN A 4 -5.50 -8.80 19.18
N ALA A 5 -5.27 -7.87 18.24
CA ALA A 5 -5.50 -8.09 16.82
C ALA A 5 -4.46 -9.03 16.17
N TYR A 6 -3.26 -9.18 16.77
CA TYR A 6 -2.23 -10.09 16.24
C TYR A 6 -2.60 -11.57 16.38
N ASP A 7 -3.42 -11.91 17.38
CA ASP A 7 -3.87 -13.28 17.64
C ASP A 7 -5.15 -13.64 16.86
N GLN A 8 -5.60 -12.75 15.97
CA GLN A 8 -6.86 -12.88 15.23
C GLN A 8 -6.60 -13.02 13.73
N THR A 9 -7.35 -13.94 13.11
CA THR A 9 -7.38 -14.05 11.65
C THR A 9 -8.62 -13.34 11.12
N PHE A 10 -8.41 -12.29 10.33
CA PHE A 10 -9.50 -11.51 9.75
C PHE A 10 -9.86 -12.01 8.35
N PRO A 11 -11.16 -12.00 7.97
CA PRO A 11 -11.60 -12.21 6.60
C PRO A 11 -10.91 -11.24 5.63
N ALA A 12 -10.67 -11.67 4.39
CA ALA A 12 -9.91 -10.90 3.39
C ALA A 12 -10.46 -9.47 3.18
N GLU A 13 -11.78 -9.29 3.23
CA GLU A 13 -12.47 -8.00 3.08
C GLU A 13 -12.20 -7.00 4.20
N GLN A 14 -11.84 -7.48 5.39
CA GLN A 14 -11.46 -6.65 6.55
C GLN A 14 -9.96 -6.40 6.64
N GLN A 15 -9.16 -7.06 5.79
CA GLN A 15 -7.73 -6.84 5.77
C GLN A 15 -7.39 -5.49 5.12
N LEU A 16 -6.47 -4.78 5.75
CA LEU A 16 -5.89 -3.57 5.17
C LEU A 16 -4.97 -3.94 4.01
N SER A 17 -4.82 -3.00 3.08
CA SER A 17 -3.87 -3.14 1.98
C SER A 17 -2.46 -3.33 2.51
N ARG A 18 -1.73 -4.29 1.94
CA ARG A 18 -0.35 -4.61 2.36
C ARG A 18 0.70 -3.80 1.60
N THR A 19 0.31 -3.16 0.51
CA THR A 19 1.19 -2.35 -0.33
C THR A 19 0.57 -0.99 -0.59
N LEU A 20 1.43 -0.02 -0.91
CA LEU A 20 0.99 1.30 -1.33
C LEU A 20 0.18 1.22 -2.64
N TRP A 21 0.53 0.29 -3.55
CA TRP A 21 -0.22 0.01 -4.77
C TRP A 21 -1.68 -0.28 -4.46
N ASP A 22 -1.91 -1.29 -3.62
CA ASP A 22 -3.24 -1.80 -3.34
C ASP A 22 -4.07 -0.74 -2.60
N ALA A 23 -3.42 0.06 -1.74
CA ALA A 23 -4.06 1.19 -1.08
C ALA A 23 -4.48 2.29 -2.08
N ALA A 24 -3.60 2.66 -3.01
CA ALA A 24 -3.89 3.66 -4.05
C ALA A 24 -5.04 3.21 -4.96
N GLN A 25 -5.05 1.93 -5.35
CA GLN A 25 -6.10 1.36 -6.20
C GLN A 25 -7.45 1.29 -5.48
N ARG A 26 -7.48 0.90 -4.20
CA ARG A 26 -8.70 0.94 -3.38
C ARG A 26 -9.21 2.36 -3.18
N LEU A 27 -8.31 3.34 -2.99
CA LEU A 27 -8.69 4.74 -2.88
C LEU A 27 -9.33 5.25 -4.17
N ARG A 28 -8.74 4.96 -5.34
CA ARG A 28 -9.27 5.34 -6.65
C ARG A 28 -10.67 4.74 -6.90
N ALA A 29 -10.92 3.52 -6.43
CA ALA A 29 -12.21 2.84 -6.56
C ALA A 29 -13.24 3.23 -5.48
N SER A 30 -12.88 4.03 -4.47
CA SER A 30 -13.73 4.33 -3.34
C SER A 30 -14.76 5.40 -3.66
N LYS A 31 -16.05 5.00 -3.70
CA LYS A 31 -17.17 5.93 -3.86
C LYS A 31 -17.22 6.95 -2.73
N ALA A 32 -17.02 6.51 -1.49
CA ALA A 32 -17.00 7.40 -0.32
C ALA A 32 -15.88 8.45 -0.42
N ALA A 33 -14.69 8.07 -0.90
CA ALA A 33 -13.60 9.04 -1.09
C ALA A 33 -13.94 10.05 -2.19
N VAL A 34 -14.56 9.61 -3.29
CA VAL A 34 -15.00 10.48 -4.37
C VAL A 34 -16.08 11.46 -3.91
N GLU A 35 -17.02 11.02 -3.07
CA GLU A 35 -18.06 11.88 -2.50
C GLU A 35 -17.49 12.95 -1.55
N LEU A 36 -16.49 12.58 -0.74
CA LEU A 36 -15.90 13.49 0.25
C LEU A 36 -14.90 14.48 -0.34
N PHE A 37 -14.08 14.02 -1.30
CA PHE A 37 -12.93 14.80 -1.79
C PHE A 37 -13.03 15.19 -3.26
N GLY A 38 -13.98 14.62 -4.00
CA GLY A 38 -14.14 14.84 -5.44
C GLY A 38 -13.26 13.92 -6.29
N LYS A 39 -13.79 13.52 -7.45
CA LYS A 39 -13.14 12.56 -8.37
C LYS A 39 -11.75 13.01 -8.81
N SER A 40 -11.61 14.28 -9.21
CA SER A 40 -10.34 14.82 -9.71
C SER A 40 -9.22 14.72 -8.67
N PHE A 41 -9.52 15.06 -7.42
CA PHE A 41 -8.56 14.96 -6.32
C PHE A 41 -8.16 13.50 -6.07
N VAL A 42 -9.16 12.61 -5.93
CA VAL A 42 -8.92 11.18 -5.67
C VAL A 42 -8.06 10.56 -6.77
N ASP A 43 -8.37 10.83 -8.04
CA ASP A 43 -7.61 10.31 -9.17
C ASP A 43 -6.17 10.85 -9.18
N HIS A 44 -6.00 12.16 -8.98
CA HIS A 44 -4.67 12.78 -8.96
C HIS A 44 -3.84 12.22 -7.81
N TYR A 45 -4.39 12.20 -6.60
CA TYR A 45 -3.69 11.71 -5.42
C TYR A 45 -3.30 10.24 -5.55
N ALA A 46 -4.20 9.37 -6.00
CA ALA A 46 -3.89 7.95 -6.23
C ALA A 46 -2.73 7.80 -7.24
N THR A 47 -2.73 8.59 -8.32
CA THR A 47 -1.66 8.58 -9.32
C THR A 47 -0.30 8.97 -8.74
N THR A 48 -0.24 9.91 -7.79
CA THR A 48 1.02 10.26 -7.13
C THR A 48 1.57 9.10 -6.29
N ARG A 49 0.70 8.30 -5.67
CA ARG A 49 1.09 7.14 -4.85
C ARG A 49 1.59 5.98 -5.71
N GLU A 50 0.97 5.76 -6.87
CA GLU A 50 1.44 4.79 -7.87
C GLU A 50 2.87 5.13 -8.36
N TRP A 51 3.13 6.41 -8.62
CA TRP A 51 4.46 6.88 -9.02
C TRP A 51 5.51 6.68 -7.94
N GLU A 52 5.18 7.07 -6.71
CA GLU A 52 6.06 6.92 -5.55
C GLU A 52 6.47 5.47 -5.32
N GLU A 53 5.52 4.54 -5.39
CA GLU A 53 5.83 3.12 -5.25
C GLU A 53 6.66 2.59 -6.42
N ARG A 54 6.39 3.03 -7.65
CA ARG A 54 7.18 2.65 -8.82
C ARG A 54 8.63 3.10 -8.67
N GLU A 55 8.87 4.28 -8.13
CA GLU A 55 10.23 4.75 -7.84
C GLU A 55 10.86 3.95 -6.69
N PHE A 56 10.11 3.67 -5.63
CA PHE A 56 10.59 2.84 -4.51
C PHE A 56 11.05 1.45 -4.98
N ARG A 57 10.29 0.80 -5.87
CA ARG A 57 10.64 -0.52 -6.41
C ARG A 57 11.90 -0.55 -7.28
N LYS A 58 12.42 0.61 -7.72
CA LYS A 58 13.70 0.69 -8.44
C LYS A 58 14.90 0.77 -7.51
N ALA A 59 14.69 1.19 -6.25
CA ALA A 59 15.76 1.28 -5.29
C ALA A 59 16.17 -0.14 -4.85
N ILE A 60 17.47 -0.42 -4.87
CA ILE A 60 18.01 -1.60 -4.19
C ILE A 60 18.24 -1.17 -2.74
N THR A 61 17.65 -1.90 -1.82
CA THR A 61 17.80 -1.64 -0.38
C THR A 61 19.11 -2.19 0.15
N ASP A 62 19.65 -1.59 1.21
CA ASP A 62 20.90 -2.05 1.83
C ASP A 62 20.80 -3.51 2.30
N TRP A 63 19.62 -3.94 2.78
CA TRP A 63 19.36 -5.34 3.14
C TRP A 63 19.47 -6.30 1.94
N GLU A 64 19.02 -5.87 0.75
CA GLU A 64 19.19 -6.66 -0.47
C GLU A 64 20.67 -6.72 -0.87
N MET A 65 21.41 -5.61 -0.74
CA MET A 65 22.84 -5.58 -1.01
C MET A 65 23.63 -6.51 -0.06
N GLU A 66 23.44 -6.40 1.25
CA GLU A 66 24.09 -7.26 2.25
C GLU A 66 23.81 -8.74 1.98
N ARG A 67 22.56 -9.10 1.70
CA ARG A 67 22.17 -10.49 1.41
C ARG A 67 22.80 -11.05 0.13
N TYR A 68 23.00 -10.25 -0.91
CA TYR A 68 23.55 -10.75 -2.19
C TYR A 68 25.09 -10.66 -2.27
N PHE A 69 25.75 -9.78 -1.51
CA PHE A 69 27.21 -9.70 -1.49
C PHE A 69 27.87 -10.67 -0.49
N GLU A 70 27.16 -11.15 0.54
CA GLU A 70 27.65 -12.18 1.47
C GLU A 70 27.49 -13.63 0.96
N ILE A 71 26.83 -13.84 -0.19
CA ILE A 71 26.61 -15.16 -0.79
C ILE A 71 27.80 -15.62 -1.69
N ILE A 72 28.86 -14.83 -1.85
CA ILE A 72 30.04 -15.16 -2.69
C ILE A 72 31.20 -15.74 -1.85
#